data_AF-A0A4Q2U193-F1
#
_entry.id   AF-A0A4Q2U193-F1
#
_cell.length_a   1.000
_cell.length_b   1.000
_cell.length_c   1.000
_cell.angle_alpha   90.00
_cell.angle_beta   90.00
_cell.angle_gamma   90.00
#
_symmetry.space_group_name_H-M   'P 1'
#
loop_
_entity.id
_entity.type
_entity.pdbx_description
1 polymer ?
#
loop_
_entity_poly.entity_id
_entity_poly.type
_entity_poly.pdbx_seq_one_letter_code
_entity_poly.pdbx_strand_id
1 'polypeptide(L)'
;MDDRKPSDLVDRIVVRTPDGMRDRLNEVARANGRSANAEAVKALEAWLIQDTQVERVLVRLPERVRERVDAAARLNGRSALDEIVARVADSFSLIAPHNGESAQLDLRAEIRDAMHEAIEGLIGDPKKLKLLGYMPPKRDSDEPVSD
;
A
#
# COMPACT_ATOMS: atom_id res chain seq x y z
N MET A 1 19.48 37.11 -6.23
CA MET A 1 18.92 35.95 -5.52
C MET A 1 17.77 35.45 -6.38
N ASP A 2 17.81 34.17 -6.73
CA ASP A 2 16.82 33.53 -7.60
C ASP A 2 15.56 33.24 -6.77
N ASP A 3 14.47 33.95 -7.06
CA ASP A 3 13.25 34.03 -6.24
C ASP A 3 12.16 33.03 -6.72
N ARG A 4 12.59 31.98 -7.42
CA ARG A 4 11.68 30.95 -7.97
C ARG A 4 11.19 30.03 -6.86
N LYS A 5 9.87 29.87 -6.75
CA LYS A 5 9.25 29.00 -5.73
C LYS A 5 9.34 27.54 -6.19
N PRO A 6 9.36 26.55 -5.28
CA PRO A 6 9.41 25.13 -5.65
C PRO A 6 8.30 24.71 -6.62
N SER A 7 7.14 25.37 -6.56
CA SER A 7 6.01 25.18 -7.48
C SER A 7 6.27 25.59 -8.93
N ASP A 8 7.32 26.38 -9.18
CA ASP A 8 7.71 26.86 -10.52
C ASP A 8 8.64 25.87 -11.24
N LEU A 9 9.07 24.81 -10.54
CA LEU A 9 9.92 23.74 -11.08
C LEU A 9 9.11 22.48 -11.46
N VAL A 10 7.78 22.49 -11.29
CA VAL A 10 6.92 21.32 -11.49
C VAL A 10 6.02 21.52 -12.70
N ASP A 11 5.87 20.48 -13.52
CA ASP A 11 4.96 20.47 -14.66
C ASP A 11 3.50 20.70 -14.23
N ARG A 12 2.78 21.51 -15.02
CA ARG A 12 1.40 21.94 -14.71
C ARG A 12 0.43 21.44 -15.76
N ILE A 13 -0.60 20.72 -15.32
CA ILE A 13 -1.70 20.27 -16.17
C ILE A 13 -2.95 21.08 -15.80
N VAL A 14 -3.52 21.79 -16.78
CA VAL A 14 -4.78 22.53 -16.61
C VAL A 14 -5.95 21.62 -16.99
N VAL A 15 -6.71 21.17 -15.99
CA VAL A 15 -7.87 20.30 -16.18
C VAL A 15 -9.16 21.12 -16.20
N ARG A 16 -9.96 20.98 -17.27
CA ARG A 16 -11.32 21.54 -17.33
C ARG A 16 -12.30 20.49 -16.82
N THR A 17 -12.96 20.77 -15.71
CA THR A 17 -13.92 19.85 -15.07
C THR A 17 -15.36 20.27 -15.35
N PRO A 18 -16.31 19.33 -15.46
CA PRO A 18 -17.74 19.63 -15.42
C PRO A 18 -18.16 20.33 -14.13
N ASP A 19 -19.32 20.99 -14.16
CA ASP A 19 -19.89 21.68 -13.00
C ASP A 19 -20.02 20.75 -11.78
N GLY A 20 -19.66 21.26 -10.60
CA GLY A 20 -19.68 20.54 -9.33
C GLY A 20 -18.58 19.48 -9.13
N MET A 21 -17.85 19.08 -10.18
CA MET A 21 -16.77 18.09 -10.04
C MET A 21 -15.59 18.62 -9.22
N ARG A 22 -15.26 19.91 -9.36
CA ARG A 22 -14.21 20.55 -8.55
C ARG A 22 -14.57 20.59 -7.07
N ASP A 23 -15.83 20.85 -6.73
CA ASP A 23 -16.29 20.89 -5.35
C ASP A 23 -16.26 19.49 -4.73
N ARG A 24 -16.70 18.48 -5.49
CA ARG A 24 -16.62 17.09 -5.08
C ARG A 24 -15.17 16.64 -4.84
N LEU A 25 -14.23 17.05 -5.71
CA LEU A 25 -12.80 16.76 -5.50
C LEU A 25 -12.29 17.40 -4.20
N ASN A 26 -12.68 18.65 -3.91
CA ASN A 26 -12.29 19.33 -2.68
C ASN A 26 -12.86 18.64 -1.43
N GLU A 27 -14.11 18.17 -1.49
CA GLU A 27 -14.74 17.44 -0.40
C GLU A 27 -14.01 16.13 -0.10
N VAL A 28 -13.74 15.33 -1.13
CA VAL A 28 -13.00 14.07 -0.99
C VAL A 28 -11.59 14.31 -0.49
N ALA A 29 -10.89 15.31 -1.02
CA ALA A 29 -9.55 15.67 -0.57
C ALA A 29 -9.53 16.05 0.92
N ARG A 30 -10.51 16.85 1.38
CA ARG A 30 -10.65 17.20 2.81
C ARG A 30 -10.93 15.99 3.68
N ALA A 31 -11.85 15.11 3.26
CA ALA A 31 -12.15 13.88 3.98
C ALA A 31 -10.91 12.98 4.11
N ASN A 32 -10.02 13.02 3.12
CA ASN A 32 -8.76 12.28 3.10
C ASN A 32 -7.57 13.03 3.72
N GLY A 33 -7.76 14.25 4.25
CA GLY A 33 -6.70 15.07 4.82
C GLY A 33 -5.63 15.53 3.81
N ARG A 34 -5.98 15.61 2.52
CA ARG A 34 -5.08 15.97 1.42
C ARG A 34 -5.48 17.31 0.79
N SER A 35 -4.54 17.93 0.07
CA SER A 35 -4.87 19.01 -0.85
C SER A 35 -5.60 18.43 -2.07
N ALA A 36 -6.41 19.23 -2.76
CA ALA A 36 -7.09 18.80 -3.97
C ALA A 36 -6.12 18.34 -5.07
N ASN A 37 -4.93 18.96 -5.15
CA ASN A 37 -3.87 18.54 -6.06
C ASN A 37 -3.31 17.16 -5.69
N ALA A 38 -3.02 16.93 -4.40
CA ALA A 38 -2.52 15.65 -3.94
C ALA A 38 -3.55 14.53 -4.13
N GLU A 39 -4.84 14.82 -3.95
CA GLU A 39 -5.91 13.87 -4.21
C GLU A 39 -6.07 13.58 -5.71
N ALA A 40 -5.97 14.60 -6.57
CA ALA A 40 -6.00 14.41 -8.02
C ALA A 40 -4.83 13.55 -8.50
N VAL A 41 -3.61 13.78 -8.01
CA VAL A 41 -2.43 12.95 -8.32
C VAL A 41 -2.63 11.52 -7.84
N LYS A 42 -3.06 11.30 -6.59
CA LYS A 42 -3.33 9.96 -6.04
C LYS A 42 -4.38 9.19 -6.87
N ALA A 43 -5.43 9.87 -7.32
CA ALA A 43 -6.46 9.28 -8.16
C ALA A 43 -5.92 8.91 -9.55
N LEU A 44 -5.09 9.77 -10.16
CA LEU A 44 -4.44 9.49 -11.44
C LEU A 44 -3.45 8.35 -11.32
N GLU A 45 -2.63 8.29 -10.27
CA GLU A 45 -1.72 7.18 -9.98
C GLU A 45 -2.48 5.87 -9.84
N ALA A 46 -3.54 5.84 -9.03
CA ALA A 46 -4.37 4.67 -8.85
C ALA A 46 -4.99 4.19 -10.18
N TRP A 47 -5.44 5.12 -11.02
CA TRP A 47 -6.01 4.82 -12.33
C TRP A 47 -4.94 4.30 -13.32
N LEU A 48 -3.78 4.94 -13.38
CA LEU A 48 -2.67 4.54 -14.25
C LEU A 48 -2.09 3.17 -13.84
N ILE A 49 -2.02 2.88 -12.53
CA ILE A 49 -1.64 1.56 -12.03
C ILE A 49 -2.70 0.51 -12.38
N GLN A 50 -3.99 0.86 -12.32
CA GLN A 50 -5.08 -0.03 -12.73
C GLN A 50 -5.11 -0.32 -14.23
N ASP A 51 -4.63 0.60 -15.08
CA ASP A 51 -4.55 0.41 -16.53
C ASP A 51 -3.38 -0.52 -16.95
N THR A 52 -2.51 -0.88 -16.00
CA THR A 52 -1.70 -2.10 -16.08
C THR A 52 -2.63 -3.30 -15.93
N GLN A 53 -3.32 -3.66 -17.03
CA GLN A 53 -4.24 -4.79 -17.20
C GLN A 53 -4.00 -5.92 -16.19
N VAL A 54 -4.67 -5.86 -15.03
CA VAL A 54 -4.65 -6.97 -14.08
C VAL A 54 -5.63 -7.98 -14.63
N GLU A 55 -5.19 -8.81 -15.57
CA GLU A 55 -5.92 -10.00 -15.97
C GLU A 55 -6.25 -10.79 -14.71
N ARG A 56 -7.54 -10.79 -14.34
CA ARG A 56 -7.99 -11.51 -13.16
C ARG A 56 -7.91 -13.00 -13.47
N VAL A 57 -6.89 -13.66 -12.91
CA VAL A 57 -6.73 -15.11 -13.02
C VAL A 57 -7.55 -15.79 -11.93
N LEU A 58 -8.57 -16.56 -12.33
CA LEU A 58 -9.29 -17.44 -11.42
C LEU A 58 -8.54 -18.78 -11.31
N VAL A 59 -7.99 -19.07 -10.13
CA VAL A 59 -7.30 -20.34 -9.86
C VAL A 59 -8.16 -21.20 -8.93
N ARG A 60 -8.50 -22.42 -9.38
CA ARG A 60 -9.12 -23.43 -8.50
C ARG A 60 -8.04 -24.36 -7.98
N LEU A 61 -7.80 -24.32 -6.67
CA LEU A 61 -6.84 -25.19 -6.01
C LEU A 61 -7.47 -26.54 -5.64
N PRO A 62 -6.80 -27.68 -5.91
CA PRO A 62 -7.16 -28.96 -5.32
C PRO A 62 -7.13 -28.89 -3.78
N GLU A 63 -7.97 -29.67 -3.12
CA GLU A 63 -8.12 -29.65 -1.65
C GLU A 63 -6.80 -29.79 -0.90
N ARG A 64 -5.95 -30.76 -1.30
CA ARG A 64 -4.62 -30.95 -0.73
C ARG A 64 -3.70 -29.73 -0.87
N VAL A 65 -3.84 -28.96 -1.94
CA VAL A 65 -3.03 -27.74 -2.14
C VAL A 65 -3.56 -26.61 -1.26
N ARG A 66 -4.88 -26.46 -1.18
CA ARG A 66 -5.55 -25.51 -0.29
C ARG A 66 -5.15 -25.73 1.17
N GLU A 67 -5.23 -26.98 1.66
CA GLU A 67 -4.83 -27.32 3.03
C GLU A 67 -3.37 -26.94 3.33
N ARG A 68 -2.46 -27.18 2.37
CA ARG A 68 -1.04 -26.83 2.50
C ARG A 68 -0.83 -25.31 2.52
N VAL A 69 -1.55 -24.56 1.67
CA VAL A 69 -1.52 -23.10 1.68
C VAL A 69 -2.03 -22.56 3.00
N ASP A 70 -3.15 -23.06 3.49
CA ASP A 70 -3.74 -22.60 4.76
C ASP A 70 -2.83 -22.88 5.95
N ALA A 71 -2.17 -24.04 5.97
CA ALA A 71 -1.19 -24.37 7.00
C ALA A 71 0.03 -23.44 6.93
N ALA A 72 0.59 -23.21 5.75
CA ALA A 72 1.73 -22.32 5.56
C ALA A 72 1.39 -20.85 5.90
N ALA A 73 0.20 -20.39 5.50
CA ALA A 73 -0.31 -19.06 5.80
C ALA A 73 -0.41 -18.84 7.32
N ARG A 74 -0.95 -19.81 8.06
CA ARG A 74 -1.00 -19.75 9.54
C ARG A 74 0.39 -19.68 10.16
N LEU A 75 1.32 -20.52 9.71
CA LEU A 75 2.70 -20.53 10.22
C LEU A 75 3.43 -19.21 9.95
N ASN A 76 3.15 -18.58 8.82
CA ASN A 76 3.77 -17.32 8.40
C ASN A 76 3.01 -16.08 8.87
N GLY A 77 1.89 -16.23 9.58
CA GLY A 77 1.05 -15.11 10.02
C GLY A 77 0.43 -14.32 8.87
N ARG A 78 0.10 -14.99 7.75
CA ARG A 78 -0.41 -14.39 6.51
C ARG A 78 -1.83 -14.85 6.19
N SER A 79 -2.49 -14.12 5.30
CA SER A 79 -3.70 -14.64 4.65
C SER A 79 -3.33 -15.73 3.63
N ALA A 80 -4.29 -16.59 3.28
CA ALA A 80 -4.08 -17.61 2.25
C ALA A 80 -3.71 -17.00 0.89
N LEU A 81 -4.29 -15.84 0.54
CA LEU A 81 -3.96 -15.13 -0.69
C LEU A 81 -2.51 -14.63 -0.67
N ASP A 82 -2.08 -14.00 0.41
CA ASP A 82 -0.71 -13.48 0.53
C ASP A 82 0.32 -14.60 0.50
N GLU A 83 0.00 -15.74 1.11
CA GLU A 83 0.85 -16.93 1.02
C GLU A 83 0.92 -17.46 -0.42
N ILE A 84 -0.21 -17.53 -1.15
CA ILE A 84 -0.21 -17.94 -2.56
C ILE A 84 0.65 -17.00 -3.39
N VAL A 85 0.47 -15.68 -3.24
CA VAL A 85 1.24 -14.68 -3.97
C VAL A 85 2.73 -14.83 -3.67
N ALA A 86 3.11 -14.98 -2.40
CA ALA A 86 4.49 -15.17 -2.00
C ALA A 86 5.10 -16.44 -2.62
N ARG A 87 4.39 -17.57 -2.61
CA ARG A 87 4.86 -18.82 -3.19
C ARG A 87 5.03 -18.74 -4.71
N VAL A 88 4.10 -18.08 -5.38
CA VAL A 88 4.17 -17.85 -6.82
C VAL A 88 5.38 -16.95 -7.14
N ALA A 89 5.57 -15.86 -6.41
CA ALA A 89 6.73 -14.99 -6.56
C ALA A 89 8.06 -15.75 -6.35
N ASP A 90 8.18 -16.51 -5.26
CA ASP A 90 9.36 -17.33 -4.97
C ASP A 90 9.63 -18.35 -6.09
N SER A 91 8.58 -18.96 -6.66
CA SER A 91 8.73 -19.91 -7.76
C SER A 91 9.31 -19.28 -9.02
N PHE A 92 8.99 -18.01 -9.30
CA PHE A 92 9.58 -17.27 -10.41
C PHE A 92 11.03 -16.84 -10.12
N SER A 93 11.36 -16.52 -8.86
CA SER A 93 12.74 -16.24 -8.46
C SER A 93 13.67 -17.44 -8.62
N LEU A 94 13.14 -18.67 -8.53
CA LEU A 94 13.92 -19.91 -8.74
C LEU A 94 14.13 -20.24 -10.23
N ILE A 95 13.31 -19.71 -11.13
CA ILE A 95 13.33 -20.01 -12.57
C ILE A 95 14.10 -18.94 -13.36
N ALA A 96 14.20 -17.72 -12.85
CA ALA A 96 15.02 -16.69 -13.46
C ALA A 96 16.51 -17.01 -13.23
N PRO A 97 17.32 -17.29 -14.28
CA PRO A 97 18.78 -17.25 -14.12
C PRO A 97 19.14 -15.86 -13.63
N HIS A 98 20.08 -15.78 -12.68
CA HIS A 98 20.59 -14.55 -12.07
C HIS A 98 20.98 -13.50 -13.13
N ASN A 99 20.01 -12.70 -13.57
CA ASN A 99 20.25 -11.50 -14.36
C ASN A 99 20.17 -10.33 -13.38
N GLY A 100 21.25 -10.16 -12.61
CA GLY A 100 21.55 -8.97 -11.81
C GLY A 100 20.81 -8.89 -10.47
N GLU A 101 21.55 -8.98 -9.37
CA GLU A 101 21.09 -8.72 -7.98
C GLU A 101 20.35 -7.38 -7.81
N SER A 102 20.55 -6.41 -8.71
CA SER A 102 19.94 -5.09 -8.64
C SER A 102 18.41 -5.12 -8.78
N ALA A 103 17.85 -5.87 -9.74
CA ALA A 103 16.41 -5.82 -10.01
C ALA A 103 15.55 -6.52 -8.92
N GLN A 104 16.10 -7.54 -8.25
CA GLN A 104 15.42 -8.20 -7.13
C GLN A 104 15.50 -7.41 -5.82
N LEU A 105 16.59 -6.65 -5.61
CA LEU A 105 16.67 -5.71 -4.49
C LEU A 105 15.64 -4.60 -4.64
N ASP A 106 15.46 -4.09 -5.86
CA ASP A 106 14.53 -3.01 -6.17
C ASP A 106 13.08 -3.44 -5.91
N LEU A 107 12.65 -4.61 -6.37
CA LEU A 107 11.28 -5.08 -6.12
C LEU A 107 11.01 -5.39 -4.63
N ARG A 108 11.98 -5.96 -3.91
CA ARG A 108 11.86 -6.21 -2.46
C ARG A 108 11.89 -4.92 -1.65
N ALA A 109 12.61 -3.90 -2.12
CA ALA A 109 12.61 -2.57 -1.52
C ALA A 109 11.26 -1.88 -1.78
N GLU A 110 10.76 -1.90 -3.02
CA GLU A 110 9.46 -1.32 -3.38
C GLU A 110 8.30 -1.96 -2.61
N ILE A 111 8.26 -3.29 -2.49
CA ILE A 111 7.21 -3.97 -1.71
C ILE A 111 7.32 -3.62 -0.22
N ARG A 112 8.54 -3.55 0.31
CA ARG A 112 8.78 -3.18 1.71
C ARG A 112 8.37 -1.75 1.99
N ASP A 113 8.72 -0.82 1.10
CA ASP A 113 8.44 0.60 1.24
C ASP A 113 6.94 0.88 1.08
N ALA A 114 6.28 0.20 0.13
CA ALA A 114 4.82 0.23 0.00
C ALA A 114 4.10 -0.34 1.24
N MET A 115 4.65 -1.41 1.84
CA MET A 115 4.14 -1.95 3.10
C MET A 115 4.40 -1.00 4.28
N HIS A 116 5.55 -0.34 4.34
CA HIS A 116 5.90 0.60 5.41
C HIS A 116 5.02 1.85 5.35
N GLU A 117 4.78 2.41 4.15
CA GLU A 117 3.87 3.55 3.94
C GLU A 117 2.43 3.19 4.31
N ALA A 118 1.99 1.97 3.98
CA ALA A 118 0.66 1.48 4.36
C ALA A 118 0.51 1.30 5.89
N ILE A 119 1.59 0.88 6.57
CA ILE A 119 1.62 0.71 8.03
C ILE A 119 1.71 2.07 8.74
N GLU A 120 2.56 3.01 8.29
CA GLU A 120 2.65 4.36 8.85
C GLU A 120 1.34 5.15 8.67
N GLY A 121 0.67 4.97 7.53
CA GLY A 121 -0.68 5.50 7.28
C GLY A 121 -1.77 4.87 8.17
N LEU A 122 -1.51 3.71 8.77
CA LEU A 122 -2.41 3.04 9.73
C LEU A 122 -2.10 3.44 11.19
N ILE A 123 -0.83 3.67 11.53
CA ILE A 123 -0.36 4.00 12.89
C ILE A 123 -0.70 5.47 13.26
N GLY A 124 -0.87 6.35 12.27
CA GLY A 124 -1.26 7.76 12.49
C GLY A 124 -2.71 8.01 12.92
N ASP A 125 -3.58 6.99 12.88
CA ASP A 125 -5.00 7.13 13.24
C ASP A 125 -5.46 6.05 14.25
N PRO A 126 -5.54 6.38 15.56
CA PRO A 126 -5.92 5.43 16.60
C PRO A 126 -7.34 4.86 16.46
N LYS A 127 -8.19 5.41 15.58
CA LYS A 127 -9.53 4.86 15.31
C LYS A 127 -9.50 3.70 14.32
N LYS A 128 -8.50 3.63 13.42
CA LYS A 128 -8.36 2.53 12.45
C LYS A 128 -7.80 1.25 13.05
N LEU A 129 -6.95 1.36 14.09
CA LEU A 129 -6.40 0.22 14.84
C LEU A 129 -7.48 -0.61 15.56
N LYS A 130 -8.55 0.02 16.05
CA LYS A 130 -9.68 -0.69 16.69
C LYS A 130 -10.54 -1.49 15.70
N LEU A 131 -10.56 -1.10 14.41
CA LEU A 131 -11.36 -1.76 13.39
C LEU A 131 -10.71 -3.05 12.87
N LEU A 132 -9.40 -3.20 13.03
CA LEU A 132 -8.63 -4.38 12.63
C LEU A 132 -8.43 -5.41 13.77
N GLY A 133 -9.00 -5.19 14.96
CA GLY A 133 -8.81 -6.08 16.10
C GLY A 133 -7.39 -6.06 16.69
N TYR A 134 -6.56 -5.08 16.31
CA TYR A 134 -5.21 -4.93 16.83
C TYR A 134 -5.25 -4.15 18.16
N MET A 135 -5.08 -4.86 19.27
CA MET A 135 -4.87 -4.25 20.58
C MET A 135 -3.36 -4.08 20.75
N PRO A 136 -2.81 -2.85 20.74
CA PRO A 136 -1.38 -2.67 20.96
C PRO A 136 -1.01 -3.22 22.33
N PRO A 137 0.18 -3.83 22.50
CA PRO A 137 0.63 -4.29 23.80
C PRO A 137 0.61 -3.11 24.77
N LYS A 138 0.04 -3.34 25.97
CA LYS A 138 0.06 -2.32 27.03
C LYS A 138 1.52 -1.91 27.25
N ARG A 139 1.81 -0.62 27.09
CA ARG A 139 3.07 -0.08 27.58
C ARG A 139 3.02 -0.21 29.09
N ASP A 140 3.93 -1.01 29.65
CA ASP A 140 4.23 -1.02 31.08
C ASP A 140 4.92 0.30 31.45
N SER A 141 4.17 1.40 31.42
CA SER A 141 4.66 2.71 31.83
C SER A 141 3.65 3.50 32.67
N ASP A 142 2.73 2.80 33.33
CA ASP A 142 2.10 3.29 34.54
C ASP A 142 2.69 2.50 35.72
N GLU A 143 4.00 2.64 35.94
CA GLU A 143 4.52 2.47 37.29
C GLU A 143 4.06 3.70 38.10
N PRO A 144 3.45 3.50 39.27
CA PRO A 144 3.05 4.61 40.11
C PRO A 144 4.31 5.34 40.56
N VAL A 145 4.37 6.65 40.29
CA VAL A 145 5.29 7.54 40.98
C VAL A 145 4.97 7.42 42.47
N SER A 146 5.81 6.68 43.18
CA SER A 146 5.77 6.57 44.64
C SER A 146 6.36 7.85 45.24
N ASP A 147 5.66 8.32 46.28
CA ASP A 147 5.84 9.54 47.11
C ASP A 147 7.22 10.24 47.14
#